data_AF-A0A9W7DRR7-F1
#
_entry.id   AF-A0A9W7DRR7-F1
#
_cell.length_a   1.000
_cell.length_b   1.000
_cell.length_c   1.000
_cell.angle_alpha   90.00
_cell.angle_beta   90.00
_cell.angle_gamma   90.00
#
_symmetry.space_group_name_H-M   'P 1'
#
loop_
_entity.id
_entity.type
_entity.pdbx_description
1 polymer ?
#
loop_
_entity_poly.entity_id
_entity_poly.type
_entity_poly.pdbx_seq_one_letter_code
_entity_poly.pdbx_strand_id
1 'polypeptide(L)'
;MPNQRFPKCKIISSSQSSLSFELYDTDVSMANTLRRCMIAEVPTLAIDLVEFSNNTSCLQDEYIAHRLGMIPCKVINADFKG
;
A
#
# COMPACT_ATOMS: atom_id res chain seq x y z
N MET A 1 -27.81 -13.95 -13.55
CA MET A 1 -27.91 -12.99 -12.43
C MET A 1 -28.52 -11.70 -12.97
N PRO A 2 -29.83 -11.44 -12.81
CA PRO A 2 -30.54 -10.44 -13.64
C PRO A 2 -30.37 -8.97 -13.20
N ASN A 3 -29.68 -8.69 -12.08
CA ASN A 3 -29.46 -7.32 -11.57
C ASN A 3 -27.97 -7.00 -11.50
N GLN A 4 -27.30 -6.94 -12.66
CA GLN A 4 -25.92 -6.51 -12.71
C GLN A 4 -25.84 -5.02 -12.38
N ARG A 5 -25.36 -4.70 -11.18
CA ARG A 5 -25.09 -3.32 -10.76
C ARG A 5 -23.77 -2.87 -11.38
N PHE A 6 -23.76 -1.70 -11.98
CA PHE A 6 -22.56 -1.07 -12.51
C PHE A 6 -22.08 -0.02 -11.50
N PRO A 7 -21.00 -0.28 -10.76
CA PRO A 7 -20.51 0.66 -9.75
C PRO A 7 -20.08 1.97 -10.42
N LYS A 8 -20.49 3.10 -9.84
CA LYS A 8 -20.10 4.45 -10.29
C LYS A 8 -19.19 5.10 -9.26
N CYS A 9 -18.16 5.80 -9.70
CA CYS A 9 -17.24 6.53 -8.84
C CYS A 9 -17.30 8.03 -9.15
N LYS A 10 -17.37 8.86 -8.11
CA LYS A 10 -17.26 10.32 -8.20
C LYS A 10 -16.12 10.80 -7.33
N ILE A 11 -15.17 11.51 -7.91
CA ILE A 11 -14.05 12.10 -7.19
C ILE A 11 -14.54 13.38 -6.49
N ILE A 12 -14.28 13.52 -5.19
CA ILE A 12 -14.60 14.71 -4.41
C ILE A 12 -13.39 15.65 -4.37
N SER A 13 -12.22 15.11 -4.03
CA SER A 13 -10.98 15.89 -3.93
C SER A 13 -9.76 15.02 -4.20
N SER A 14 -8.76 15.60 -4.86
CA SER A 14 -7.48 14.97 -5.12
C SER A 14 -6.34 15.91 -4.72
N SER A 15 -5.49 15.43 -3.82
CA SER A 15 -4.27 16.08 -3.35
C SER A 15 -3.07 15.17 -3.64
N GLN A 16 -1.85 15.66 -3.44
CA GLN A 16 -0.64 14.86 -3.71
C GLN A 16 -0.53 13.59 -2.84
N SER A 17 -1.08 13.61 -1.62
CA SER A 17 -1.00 12.50 -0.65
C SER A 17 -2.34 11.85 -0.31
N SER A 18 -3.46 12.37 -0.83
CA SER A 18 -4.79 11.88 -0.49
C SER A 18 -5.77 12.02 -1.65
N LEU A 19 -6.67 11.04 -1.77
CA LEU A 19 -7.75 10.99 -2.75
C LEU A 19 -9.04 10.61 -2.02
N SER A 20 -10.06 11.45 -2.15
CA SER A 20 -11.40 11.19 -1.60
C SER A 20 -12.40 11.01 -2.74
N PHE A 21 -13.13 9.90 -2.73
CA PHE A 21 -14.13 9.57 -3.73
C PHE A 21 -15.36 8.89 -3.11
N GLU A 22 -16.50 9.04 -3.77
CA GLU A 22 -17.77 8.37 -3.45
C GLU A 22 -18.03 7.24 -4.44
N LEU A 23 -18.42 6.07 -3.93
CA LEU A 23 -18.76 4.89 -4.71
C LEU A 23 -20.26 4.61 -4.59
N TYR A 24 -20.96 4.59 -5.72
CA TYR A 24 -22.40 4.36 -5.82
C TYR A 24 -22.71 3.07 -6.56
N ASP A 25 -23.97 2.61 -6.45
CA ASP A 25 -24.50 1.45 -7.17
C ASP A 25 -23.63 0.18 -6.98
N THR A 26 -23.15 -0.05 -5.76
CA THR A 26 -22.31 -1.19 -5.41
C THR A 26 -22.81 -1.89 -4.15
N ASP A 27 -22.43 -3.16 -3.99
CA ASP A 27 -22.62 -3.89 -2.74
C ASP A 27 -21.54 -3.56 -1.71
N VAL A 28 -21.90 -3.69 -0.42
CA VAL A 28 -20.97 -3.51 0.70
C VAL A 28 -19.81 -4.50 0.63
N SER A 29 -20.06 -5.71 0.12
CA SER A 29 -19.03 -6.73 -0.11
C SER A 29 -17.96 -6.23 -1.09
N MET A 30 -18.36 -5.64 -2.22
CA MET A 30 -17.44 -5.11 -3.23
C MET A 30 -16.62 -3.94 -2.68
N ALA A 31 -17.25 -3.02 -1.94
CA ALA A 31 -16.55 -1.90 -1.30
C ALA A 31 -15.51 -2.39 -0.26
N ASN A 32 -15.87 -3.39 0.56
CA ASN A 32 -14.95 -3.96 1.54
C ASN A 32 -13.80 -4.75 0.88
N THR A 33 -14.08 -5.46 -0.22
CA THR A 33 -13.03 -6.12 -1.01
C THR A 33 -12.04 -5.09 -1.55
N LEU A 34 -12.52 -4.00 -2.17
CA LEU A 34 -11.66 -2.93 -2.66
C LEU A 34 -10.80 -2.31 -1.54
N ARG A 35 -11.38 -2.05 -0.36
CA ARG A 35 -10.63 -1.58 0.82
C ARG A 35 -9.54 -2.57 1.25
N ARG A 36 -9.79 -3.88 1.19
CA ARG A 36 -8.81 -4.92 1.55
C ARG A 36 -7.70 -5.02 0.52
N CYS A 37 -8.03 -5.00 -0.77
CA CYS A 37 -7.05 -5.02 -1.86
C CYS A 37 -6.11 -3.80 -1.76
N MET A 38 -6.65 -2.61 -1.47
CA MET A 38 -5.84 -1.40 -1.27
C MET A 38 -4.81 -1.52 -0.14
N ILE A 39 -5.08 -2.33 0.89
CA ILE A 39 -4.18 -2.50 2.04
C ILE A 39 -3.18 -3.64 1.80
N ALA A 40 -3.62 -4.73 1.19
CA ALA A 40 -2.87 -5.99 1.21
C ALA A 40 -2.29 -6.40 -0.15
N GLU A 41 -2.88 -5.94 -1.26
CA GLU A 41 -2.56 -6.44 -2.60
C GLU A 41 -1.86 -5.39 -3.48
N VAL A 42 -1.69 -4.17 -2.99
CA VAL A 42 -0.90 -3.16 -3.70
C VAL A 42 0.59 -3.45 -3.47
N PRO A 43 1.33 -3.87 -4.51
CA PRO A 43 2.75 -4.16 -4.37
C PRO A 43 3.52 -2.87 -4.05
N THR A 44 4.34 -2.91 -3.01
CA THR A 44 5.20 -1.78 -2.60
C THR A 44 6.64 -2.27 -2.39
N LEU A 45 7.60 -1.39 -2.65
CA LEU A 45 9.01 -1.68 -2.42
C LEU A 45 9.38 -1.33 -0.98
N ALA A 46 10.01 -2.27 -0.29
CA ALA A 46 10.55 -2.09 1.07
C ALA A 46 11.93 -2.75 1.19
N ILE A 47 12.67 -2.37 2.23
CA ILE A 47 13.97 -2.98 2.56
C ILE A 47 13.70 -4.33 3.25
N ASP A 48 14.21 -5.42 2.67
CA ASP A 48 14.02 -6.79 3.19
C ASP A 48 15.30 -7.35 3.84
N LEU A 49 16.46 -7.18 3.20
CA LEU A 49 17.75 -7.64 3.72
C LEU A 49 18.64 -6.46 4.12
N VAL A 50 19.16 -6.50 5.35
CA VAL A 50 20.15 -5.54 5.85
C VAL A 50 21.37 -6.32 6.35
N GLU A 51 22.53 -6.04 5.78
CA GLU A 51 23.81 -6.61 6.20
C GLU A 51 24.61 -5.57 7.00
N PHE A 52 25.02 -5.93 8.22
CA PHE A 52 25.79 -5.06 9.10
C PHE A 52 27.27 -5.41 9.03
N SER A 53 28.11 -4.46 8.60
CA SER A 53 29.56 -4.64 8.59
C SER A 53 30.19 -4.39 9.98
N ASN A 54 29.71 -3.37 10.69
CA ASN A 54 30.11 -3.06 12.06
C ASN A 54 29.05 -2.14 12.70
N ASN A 55 28.43 -2.58 13.79
CA ASN A 55 27.53 -1.74 14.60
C ASN A 55 28.12 -1.56 16.00
N THR A 56 28.54 -0.33 16.33
CA THR A 56 29.04 0.05 17.66
C THR A 56 28.01 0.84 18.47
N SER A 57 26.76 0.91 18.01
CA SER A 57 25.65 1.56 18.70
C SER A 57 25.21 0.76 19.92
N CYS A 58 24.47 1.40 20.83
CA CYS A 58 23.79 0.72 21.94
C CYS A 58 22.53 -0.06 21.49
N LEU A 59 22.08 0.14 20.25
CA LEU A 59 20.91 -0.52 19.68
C LEU A 59 21.30 -1.83 19.00
N GLN A 60 20.48 -2.86 19.18
CA GLN A 60 20.66 -4.14 18.51
C GLN A 60 20.43 -4.02 17.00
N ASP A 61 21.13 -4.84 16.23
CA ASP A 61 21.08 -4.86 14.76
C ASP A 61 19.65 -5.11 14.25
N GLU A 62 18.91 -6.02 14.88
CA GLU A 62 17.53 -6.35 14.50
C GLU A 62 16.59 -5.15 14.69
N TYR A 63 16.84 -4.34 15.73
CA TYR A 63 16.07 -3.14 15.98
C TYR A 63 16.29 -2.08 14.89
N ILE A 64 17.55 -1.90 14.47
CA ILE A 64 17.89 -0.98 13.38
C ILE A 64 17.31 -1.48 12.06
N ALA A 65 17.48 -2.77 11.74
CA ALA A 65 16.94 -3.38 10.53
C ALA A 65 15.42 -3.27 10.46
N HIS A 66 14.70 -3.54 11.55
CA HIS A 66 13.25 -3.38 11.60
C HIS A 66 12.81 -1.94 11.34
N ARG A 67 13.52 -0.95 11.90
CA ARG A 67 13.24 0.46 11.64
C ARG A 67 13.51 0.85 10.19
N LEU A 68 14.57 0.32 9.58
CA LEU A 68 14.86 0.53 8.16
C LEU A 68 13.77 -0.07 7.27
N GLY A 69 13.25 -1.25 7.59
CA GLY A 69 12.15 -1.89 6.87
C GLY A 69 10.85 -1.07 6.85
N MET A 70 10.64 -0.21 7.84
CA MET A 70 9.45 0.66 7.93
C MET A 70 9.59 1.98 7.14
N ILE A 71 10.75 2.27 6.55
CA ILE A 71 10.97 3.50 5.77
C ILE A 71 10.39 3.31 4.36
N PRO A 72 9.43 4.16 3.92
CA PRO A 72 8.82 4.02 2.61
C PRO A 72 9.80 4.42 1.49
N CYS A 73 9.96 3.55 0.49
CA CYS A 73 10.78 3.83 -0.69
C CYS A 73 9.93 4.49 -1.80
N LYS A 74 10.37 5.65 -2.30
CA LYS A 74 9.72 6.29 -3.45
C LYS A 74 10.22 5.65 -4.75
N VAL A 75 9.35 4.92 -5.42
CA VAL A 75 9.63 4.31 -6.74
C VAL A 75 8.71 4.94 -7.78
N ILE A 76 9.29 5.42 -8.88
CA ILE A 76 8.55 6.09 -9.96
C ILE A 76 8.16 5.08 -11.05
N ASN A 77 9.00 4.07 -11.29
CA ASN A 77 8.74 2.98 -12.23
C ASN A 77 9.14 1.67 -11.53
N ALA A 78 8.15 0.89 -11.13
CA ALA A 78 8.38 -0.40 -10.49
C ALA A 78 8.08 -1.50 -11.50
N ASP A 79 9.11 -1.92 -12.24
CA ASP A 79 9.04 -3.12 -13.07
C ASP A 79 9.18 -4.35 -12.15
N PHE A 80 8.07 -4.74 -11.53
CA PHE A 80 8.02 -5.97 -10.74
C PHE A 80 8.13 -7.16 -11.70
N LYS A 81 9.35 -7.67 -11.92
CA LYS A 81 9.53 -8.97 -12.56
C LYS A 81 9.17 -10.05 -11.54
N GLY A 82 8.05 -10.72 -11.77
CA GLY A 82 7.62 -11.90 -11.04
C GLY A 82 8.47 -13.13 -11.35
#